data_AF-A0A6A3PYB2-F1
#
_entry.id   AF-A0A6A3PYB2-F1
#
_cell.length_a   1.000
_cell.length_b   1.000
_cell.length_c   1.000
_cell.angle_alpha   90.00
_cell.angle_beta   90.00
_cell.angle_gamma   90.00
#
_symmetry.space_group_name_H-M   'P 1'
#
loop_
_entity.id
_entity.type
_entity.pdbx_description
1 polymer ?
#
loop_
_entity_poly.entity_id
_entity_poly.type
_entity_poly.pdbx_seq_one_letter_code
_entity_poly.pdbx_strand_id
1 'polypeptide(L)' 'MSVASLVPVNSQRSRATAVKSFEDFLIKKEMTLAEAHERIANDSTGKSLCFILDKYGWFLVKK' A
#
# COMPACT_ATOMS: atom_id res chain seq x y z
N MET A 1 30.82 -6.60 2.49
CA MET A 1 29.35 -6.59 2.64
C MET A 1 28.74 -7.41 1.51
N SER A 2 27.87 -8.37 1.80
CA SER A 2 27.26 -9.24 0.78
C SER A 2 26.06 -8.54 0.14
N VAL A 3 25.85 -8.71 -1.17
CA VAL A 3 24.66 -8.18 -1.86
C VAL A 3 23.37 -8.73 -1.24
N ALA A 4 23.42 -9.92 -0.64
CA ALA A 4 22.30 -10.53 0.07
C ALA A 4 21.85 -9.74 1.32
N SER A 5 22.74 -8.99 1.99
CA SER A 5 22.36 -8.15 3.14
C SER A 5 21.71 -6.82 2.72
N LEU A 6 21.74 -6.50 1.43
CA LEU A 6 21.05 -5.34 0.83
C LEU A 6 19.66 -5.69 0.34
N VAL A 7 19.31 -6.99 0.26
CA VAL A 7 17.94 -7.42 -0.02
C VAL A 7 17.09 -7.01 1.18
N PRO A 8 16.05 -6.18 1.01
CA PRO A 8 15.18 -5.82 2.11
C PRO A 8 14.61 -7.11 2.70
N VAL A 9 15.02 -7.45 3.91
CA VAL A 9 14.43 -8.58 4.62
C VAL A 9 12.97 -8.19 4.82
N ASN A 10 12.05 -8.96 4.22
CA ASN A 10 10.61 -8.88 4.42
C ASN A 10 10.25 -9.33 5.85
N SER A 11 10.86 -8.67 6.83
CA SER A 11 10.64 -8.87 8.25
C SER A 11 9.17 -8.59 8.57
N GLN A 12 8.69 -9.21 9.63
CA GLN A 12 7.36 -8.91 10.16
C GLN A 12 7.18 -7.40 10.43
N ARG A 13 8.26 -6.73 10.86
CA ARG A 13 8.28 -5.29 11.10
C ARG A 13 8.06 -4.49 9.82
N SER A 14 8.79 -4.77 8.73
CA SER A 14 8.63 -4.05 7.47
C SER A 14 7.23 -4.25 6.87
N ARG A 15 6.68 -5.46 6.99
CA ARG A 15 5.28 -5.72 6.61
C ARG A 15 4.28 -4.90 7.44
N ALA A 16 4.43 -4.90 8.76
CA ALA A 16 3.54 -4.14 9.64
C ALA A 16 3.61 -2.62 9.36
N THR A 17 4.80 -2.09 9.09
CA THR A 17 4.99 -0.69 8.71
C THR A 17 4.30 -0.36 7.38
N ALA A 18 4.43 -1.23 6.36
CA ALA A 18 3.78 -1.02 5.07
C ALA A 18 2.25 -1.03 5.18
N VAL A 19 1.69 -1.98 5.94
CA VAL A 19 0.22 -2.06 6.18
C VAL A 19 -0.27 -0.81 6.91
N LYS A 20 0.39 -0.42 8.00
CA LYS A 20 0.00 0.78 8.76
C LYS A 20 0.06 2.04 7.91
N SER A 21 1.10 2.19 7.08
CA SER A 21 1.22 3.34 6.18
C SER A 21 0.09 3.39 5.15
N PHE A 22 -0.34 2.22 4.65
CA PHE A 22 -1.47 2.12 3.74
C PHE A 22 -2.79 2.44 4.46
N GLU A 23 -3.00 1.98 5.68
CA GLU A 23 -4.16 2.35 6.50
C GLU A 23 -4.22 3.86 6.77
N ASP A 24 -3.10 4.51 7.09
CA ASP A 24 -3.04 5.98 7.26
C ASP A 24 -3.46 6.71 5.98
N PHE A 25 -3.05 6.20 4.81
CA PHE A 25 -3.46 6.74 3.52
C PHE A 25 -4.97 6.62 3.30
N LEU A 26 -5.54 5.45 3.61
CA LEU A 26 -6.96 5.18 3.47
C LEU A 26 -7.81 6.07 4.38
N ILE A 27 -7.38 6.26 5.63
CA ILE A 27 -8.03 7.19 6.59
C ILE A 27 -8.07 8.62 6.02
N LYS A 28 -6.97 9.10 5.43
CA LYS A 28 -6.91 10.43 4.79
C LYS A 28 -7.81 10.53 3.55
N LYS A 29 -8.24 9.41 2.98
CA LYS A 29 -9.17 9.33 1.86
C LYS A 29 -10.60 9.01 2.30
N GLU A 30 -10.87 8.99 3.60
CA GLU A 30 -12.18 8.65 4.18
C GLU A 30 -12.68 7.29 3.67
N MET A 31 -11.75 6.36 3.44
CA MET A 31 -12.02 5.03 2.90
C MET A 31 -11.55 3.98 3.90
N THR A 32 -12.33 2.93 4.09
CA THR A 32 -11.94 1.78 4.90
C THR A 32 -11.14 0.78 4.08
N LEU A 33 -10.37 -0.08 4.75
CA LEU A 33 -9.65 -1.17 4.08
C LEU A 33 -10.60 -2.15 3.38
N ALA A 34 -11.77 -2.39 3.97
CA ALA A 34 -12.80 -3.27 3.41
C ALA A 34 -13.34 -2.72 2.07
N GLU A 35 -13.69 -1.43 2.03
CA GLU A 35 -14.16 -0.76 0.80
C GLU A 35 -13.08 -0.74 -0.29
N ALA A 36 -11.81 -0.51 0.11
CA ALA A 36 -10.69 -0.57 -0.82
C ALA A 36 -10.56 -1.96 -1.46
N HIS A 37 -10.65 -3.02 -0.65
CA HIS A 37 -10.61 -4.39 -1.12
C HIS A 37 -11.79 -4.74 -2.01
N GLU A 38 -13.01 -4.38 -1.62
CA GLU A 38 -14.21 -4.64 -2.41
C GLU A 38 -14.13 -3.95 -3.77
N ARG A 39 -13.68 -2.68 -3.80
CA ARG A 39 -13.49 -1.93 -5.04
C ARG A 39 -12.46 -2.56 -5.96
N ILE A 40 -11.38 -3.10 -5.41
CA ILE A 40 -10.35 -3.81 -6.20
C ILE A 40 -10.88 -5.16 -6.68
N ALA A 41 -11.58 -5.91 -5.83
CA ALA A 41 -12.12 -7.23 -6.15
C ALA A 41 -13.21 -7.17 -7.23
N ASN A 42 -14.03 -6.11 -7.21
CA ASN A 42 -15.11 -5.91 -8.18
C ASN A 42 -14.63 -5.27 -9.51
N ASP A 43 -13.37 -4.84 -9.60
CA ASP A 43 -12.80 -4.26 -10.82
C ASP A 43 -11.91 -5.26 -11.57
N SER A 44 -12.51 -5.95 -12.54
CA SER A 44 -11.82 -6.90 -13.41
C SER A 44 -10.78 -6.26 -14.34
N THR A 45 -10.79 -4.93 -14.50
CA THR A 45 -9.84 -4.22 -15.36
C THR A 45 -8.53 -3.91 -14.64
N GLY A 46 -8.49 -4.03 -13.31
CA GLY A 46 -7.34 -3.69 -12.47
C GLY A 46 -7.02 -2.19 -12.40
N LYS A 47 -7.81 -1.33 -13.05
CA LYS A 47 -7.59 0.13 -13.06
C LYS A 47 -7.71 0.75 -11.68
N SER A 48 -8.62 0.25 -10.86
CA SER A 48 -8.84 0.70 -9.48
C SER A 48 -7.61 0.42 -8.62
N LEU A 49 -6.97 -0.74 -8.79
CA LEU A 49 -5.71 -1.06 -8.11
C LEU A 49 -4.60 -0.08 -8.53
N CYS A 50 -4.41 0.12 -9.84
CA CYS A 50 -3.40 1.05 -10.35
C CYS A 50 -3.62 2.48 -9.83
N PHE A 51 -4.87 2.95 -9.83
CA PHE A 51 -5.20 4.29 -9.33
C PHE A 51 -4.93 4.43 -7.83
N ILE A 52 -5.34 3.45 -7.03
CA ILE A 52 -5.11 3.44 -5.57
C ILE A 52 -3.60 3.45 -5.27
N LEU A 53 -2.82 2.63 -5.98
CA LEU A 53 -1.37 2.57 -5.81
C LEU A 53 -0.66 3.86 -6.26
N ASP A 54 -1.10 4.49 -7.35
CA ASP A 54 -0.56 5.80 -7.79
C ASP A 54 -0.78 6.88 -6.73
N LYS A 55 -2.01 6.97 -6.19
CA LYS A 55 -2.33 7.93 -5.12
C LYS A 55 -1.57 7.62 -3.83
N TYR A 56 -1.39 6.34 -3.51
CA TYR A 56 -0.61 5.92 -2.36
C TYR A 56 0.87 6.30 -2.52
N GLY A 57 1.46 6.09 -3.71
CA GLY A 57 2.82 6.53 -4.03
C GLY A 57 3.02 8.03 -3.80
N TRP A 58 2.09 8.86 -4.29
CA TRP A 58 2.12 10.30 -4.02
C TRP A 58 1.94 10.68 -2.56
N PHE A 59 1.17 9.89 -1.81
CA PHE A 59 1.02 10.09 -0.37
C PHE A 59 2.33 9.82 0.36
N LEU A 60 3.07 8.77 -0.01
CA LEU A 60 4.37 8.43 0.58
C LEU A 60 5.43 9.50 0.32
N VAL A 61 5.42 10.13 -0.86
CA VAL A 61 6.37 11.22 -1.18
C VAL A 61 6.12 12.47 -0.33
N LYS A 62 4.87 12.69 0.10
CA LYS A 62 4.45 13.87 0.86
C LYS A 62 4.45 13.68 2.38
N LYS A 63 4.79 12.48 2.86
CA LYS A 63 4.79 12.12 4.28
C LYS A 63 6.22 12.18 4.81
#